data_AF-A0A846D425-F1
#
_entry.id   AF-A0A846D425-F1
#
_cell.length_a   1.000
_cell.length_b   1.000
_cell.length_c   1.000
_cell.angle_alpha   90.00
_cell.angle_beta   90.00
_cell.angle_gamma   90.00
#
_symmetry.space_group_name_H-M   'P 1'
#
loop_
_entity.id
_entity.type
_entity.pdbx_description
1 polymer ?
#
loop_
_entity_poly.entity_id
_entity_poly.type
_entity_poly.pdbx_seq_one_letter_code
_entity_poly.pdbx_strand_id
1 'polypeptide(L)'
;QRSHVTNDLGIQWMQRHLGSEYRVHTVKFRDPAPIHMDATWVPIGEGRVLSCPDRPCISPDILEMFKQGGWEILYPPRGVANAEFHMSSRWLSMNILMIDQERVVVEKSEEPTIKFFKEIGLKPILVDFKDHYVFGGGLHCATCDVRRRGMLKSYF
;
A
#
# COMPACT_ATOMS: atom_id res chain seq x y z
N GLN A 1 7.89 -3.36 7.40
CA GLN A 1 7.83 -4.80 7.79
C GLN A 1 9.23 -5.41 7.69
N ARG A 2 9.57 -6.37 8.55
CA ARG A 2 10.72 -7.28 8.30
C ARG A 2 10.31 -8.25 7.19
N SER A 3 11.20 -8.54 6.26
CA SER A 3 10.91 -9.33 5.06
C SER A 3 12.12 -10.17 4.64
N HIS A 4 12.02 -10.94 3.55
CA HIS A 4 13.18 -11.64 2.99
C HIS A 4 14.30 -10.71 2.53
N VAL A 5 13.98 -9.44 2.23
CA VAL A 5 14.91 -8.44 1.70
C VAL A 5 15.08 -7.23 2.63
N THR A 6 14.48 -7.27 3.83
CA THR A 6 14.58 -6.20 4.84
C THR A 6 14.77 -6.82 6.21
N ASN A 7 15.99 -6.73 6.74
CA ASN A 7 16.34 -7.28 8.06
C ASN A 7 16.26 -6.21 9.17
N ASP A 8 16.39 -6.64 10.42
CA ASP A 8 16.27 -5.77 11.59
C ASP A 8 17.37 -4.70 11.64
N LEU A 9 18.58 -5.01 11.15
CA LEU A 9 19.68 -4.03 11.07
C LEU A 9 19.38 -2.91 10.07
N GLY A 10 18.77 -3.22 8.92
CA GLY A 10 18.33 -2.23 7.95
C GLY A 10 17.22 -1.32 8.50
N ILE A 11 16.29 -1.89 9.26
CA ILE A 11 15.24 -1.11 9.95
C ILE A 11 15.87 -0.17 10.99
N GLN A 12 16.78 -0.68 11.83
CA GLN A 12 17.48 0.15 12.82
C GLN A 12 18.35 1.23 12.17
N TRP A 13 18.96 0.93 11.01
CA TRP A 13 19.71 1.93 10.24
C TRP A 13 18.80 3.07 9.78
N MET A 14 17.62 2.75 9.22
CA MET A 14 16.63 3.75 8.83
C MET A 14 16.17 4.60 10.01
N GLN A 15 15.88 3.97 11.16
CA GLN A 15 15.51 4.67 12.40
C GLN A 15 16.57 5.68 12.85
N ARG A 16 17.86 5.27 12.84
CA ARG A 16 18.97 6.17 13.20
C ARG A 16 19.16 7.29 12.18
N HIS A 17 19.06 6.97 10.89
CA HIS A 17 19.33 7.91 9.81
C HIS A 17 18.28 9.04 9.75
N LEU A 18 17.00 8.70 9.91
CA LEU A 18 15.92 9.70 9.91
C LEU A 18 15.85 10.55 11.18
N GLY A 19 16.58 10.17 12.25
CA GLY A 19 16.66 10.92 13.49
C GLY A 19 15.32 11.03 14.23
N SER A 20 15.16 12.08 15.03
CA SER A 20 13.95 12.28 15.86
C SER A 20 12.78 12.94 15.13
N GLU A 21 12.99 13.41 13.89
CA GLU A 21 11.94 14.06 13.09
C GLU A 21 10.92 13.04 12.57
N TYR A 22 11.33 11.79 12.32
CA TYR A 22 10.47 10.71 11.84
C TYR A 22 10.43 9.53 12.81
N ARG A 23 9.32 8.79 12.77
CA ARG A 23 9.13 7.54 13.54
C ARG A 23 8.97 6.36 12.58
N VAL A 24 9.82 5.34 12.73
CA VAL A 24 9.71 4.10 11.97
C VAL A 24 9.06 3.04 12.85
N HIS A 25 7.83 2.69 12.50
CA HIS A 25 7.06 1.63 13.16
C HIS A 25 7.24 0.30 12.42
N THR A 26 7.50 -0.77 13.17
CA THR A 26 7.59 -2.12 12.61
C THR A 26 6.25 -2.84 12.72
N VAL A 27 5.71 -3.28 11.59
CA VAL A 27 4.46 -4.03 11.49
C VAL A 27 4.70 -5.44 10.97
N LYS A 28 3.89 -6.40 11.43
CA LYS A 28 3.86 -7.79 10.97
C LYS A 28 2.50 -8.10 10.35
N PHE A 29 2.53 -8.86 9.26
CA PHE A 29 1.35 -9.38 8.57
C PHE A 29 1.42 -10.90 8.53
N ARG A 30 0.27 -11.57 8.42
CA ARG A 30 0.21 -12.98 8.06
C ARG A 30 0.48 -13.14 6.56
N ASP A 31 1.73 -12.93 6.17
CA ASP A 31 2.22 -13.06 4.80
C ASP A 31 3.28 -14.18 4.77
N PRO A 32 3.08 -15.27 4.00
CA PRO A 32 3.99 -16.41 4.01
C PRO A 32 5.36 -16.12 3.38
N ALA A 33 5.48 -15.13 2.48
CA ALA A 33 6.72 -14.82 1.78
C ALA A 33 6.85 -13.30 1.54
N PRO A 34 6.97 -12.49 2.61
CA PRO A 34 6.98 -11.04 2.48
C PRO A 34 8.26 -10.57 1.79
N ILE A 35 8.11 -9.68 0.82
CA ILE A 35 9.20 -8.95 0.18
C ILE A 35 8.92 -7.44 0.35
N HIS A 36 7.88 -6.94 -0.32
CA HIS A 36 7.39 -5.55 -0.22
C HIS A 36 6.05 -5.45 0.52
N MET A 37 5.69 -4.23 0.96
CA MET A 37 4.51 -3.95 1.81
C MET A 37 3.38 -3.23 1.06
N ASP A 38 3.66 -2.70 -0.12
CA ASP A 38 2.81 -1.84 -0.94
C ASP A 38 1.73 -2.58 -1.76
N ALA A 39 1.59 -3.89 -1.53
CA ALA A 39 0.43 -4.69 -1.92
C ALA A 39 -0.18 -5.41 -0.70
N THR A 40 0.04 -4.86 0.50
CA THR A 40 -0.40 -5.43 1.78
C THR A 40 -1.04 -4.36 2.66
N TRP A 41 -0.38 -3.21 2.84
CA TRP A 41 -0.84 -2.11 3.68
C TRP A 41 -0.53 -0.77 3.00
N VAL A 42 -1.55 -0.14 2.42
CA VAL A 42 -1.37 0.97 1.46
C VAL A 42 -2.14 2.20 1.94
N PRO A 43 -1.47 3.19 2.56
CA PRO A 43 -2.10 4.47 2.89
C PRO A 43 -2.58 5.16 1.61
N ILE A 44 -3.85 5.57 1.58
CA ILE A 44 -4.47 6.20 0.41
C ILE A 44 -4.94 7.64 0.67
N GLY A 45 -4.68 8.16 1.86
CA GLY A 45 -5.08 9.50 2.26
C GLY A 45 -4.91 9.70 3.75
N GLU A 46 -5.19 10.91 4.22
CA GLU A 46 -5.18 11.22 5.64
C GLU A 46 -6.27 10.39 6.34
N GLY A 47 -5.87 9.53 7.29
CA GLY A 47 -6.79 8.69 8.05
C GLY A 47 -7.35 7.48 7.30
N ARG A 48 -6.81 7.08 6.13
CA ARG A 48 -7.34 5.96 5.35
C ARG A 48 -6.25 5.04 4.83
N VAL A 49 -6.43 3.74 5.01
CA VAL A 49 -5.48 2.71 4.58
C VAL A 49 -6.20 1.51 3.97
N LEU A 50 -5.66 0.99 2.87
CA LEU A 50 -6.06 -0.31 2.34
C LEU A 50 -5.29 -1.42 3.06
N SER A 51 -5.99 -2.47 3.47
CA SER A 51 -5.42 -3.68 4.08
C SER A 51 -5.76 -4.89 3.23
N CYS A 52 -4.75 -5.62 2.78
CA CYS A 52 -4.92 -6.85 2.01
C CYS A 52 -5.63 -7.93 2.86
N PRO A 53 -6.84 -8.38 2.48
CA PRO A 53 -7.58 -9.40 3.22
C PRO A 53 -6.82 -10.72 3.41
N ASP A 54 -6.01 -11.13 2.43
CA ASP A 54 -5.23 -12.38 2.47
C ASP A 54 -3.98 -12.28 3.35
N ARG A 55 -3.59 -11.05 3.75
CA ARG A 55 -2.35 -10.77 4.51
C ARG A 55 -2.68 -9.85 5.70
N PRO A 56 -3.56 -10.29 6.62
CA PRO A 56 -4.02 -9.43 7.71
C PRO A 56 -2.86 -8.98 8.60
N CYS A 57 -2.94 -7.74 9.09
CA CYS A 57 -2.04 -7.23 10.11
C CYS A 57 -2.20 -8.04 11.40
N ILE A 58 -1.09 -8.46 11.98
CA ILE A 58 -1.03 -9.24 13.24
C ILE A 58 -0.23 -8.53 14.33
N SER A 59 -0.03 -7.22 14.18
CA SER A 59 0.61 -6.34 15.18
C SER A 59 -0.48 -5.58 15.97
N PRO A 60 -0.81 -6.00 17.20
CA PRO A 60 -1.89 -5.39 17.98
C PRO A 60 -1.63 -3.92 18.32
N ASP A 61 -0.37 -3.57 18.57
CA ASP A 61 0.10 -2.21 18.85
C ASP A 61 -0.15 -1.26 17.67
N ILE A 62 0.11 -1.73 16.44
CA ILE A 62 -0.15 -0.97 15.22
C ILE A 62 -1.65 -0.82 14.99
N LEU A 63 -2.42 -1.89 15.17
CA LEU A 63 -3.88 -1.82 15.03
C LEU A 63 -4.50 -0.84 16.03
N GLU A 64 -4.05 -0.86 17.29
CA GLU A 64 -4.51 0.07 18.31
C GLU A 64 -4.10 1.52 17.99
N MET A 65 -2.88 1.75 17.48
CA MET A 65 -2.44 3.06 17.03
C MET A 65 -3.32 3.63 15.90
N PHE A 66 -3.68 2.81 14.91
CA PHE A 66 -4.60 3.23 13.83
C PHE A 66 -6.00 3.52 14.36
N LYS A 67 -6.50 2.69 15.28
CA LYS A 67 -7.79 2.91 15.93
C LYS A 67 -7.82 4.21 16.73
N GLN A 68 -6.79 4.48 17.53
CA GLN A 68 -6.67 5.72 18.32
C GLN A 68 -6.52 6.96 17.44
N GLY A 69 -5.81 6.83 16.31
CA GLY A 69 -5.68 7.88 15.31
C GLY A 69 -6.94 8.10 14.46
N GLY A 70 -8.02 7.35 14.69
CA GLY A 70 -9.27 7.48 13.93
C GLY A 70 -9.17 7.01 12.48
N TRP A 71 -8.24 6.12 12.16
CA TRP A 71 -8.03 5.64 10.80
C TRP A 71 -9.12 4.65 10.37
N GLU A 72 -9.59 4.81 9.13
CA GLU A 72 -10.42 3.87 8.42
C GLU A 72 -9.55 2.80 7.74
N ILE A 73 -9.71 1.54 8.15
CA ILE A 73 -9.07 0.38 7.51
C ILE A 73 -10.06 -0.19 6.49
N LEU A 74 -9.70 -0.09 5.22
CA LEU A 74 -10.52 -0.49 4.09
C LEU A 74 -9.99 -1.77 3.46
N TYR A 75 -10.89 -2.63 2.98
CA TYR A 75 -10.55 -3.95 2.44
C TYR A 75 -10.93 -4.00 0.96
N PRO A 76 -9.97 -3.81 0.03
CA PRO A 76 -10.28 -3.83 -1.39
C PRO A 76 -10.61 -5.26 -1.86
N PRO A 77 -11.34 -5.40 -2.98
CA PRO A 77 -11.58 -6.69 -3.60
C PRO A 77 -10.29 -7.28 -4.18
N ARG A 78 -10.28 -8.61 -4.34
CA ARG A 78 -9.17 -9.32 -4.98
C ARG A 78 -9.11 -9.01 -6.47
N GLY A 79 -7.88 -8.87 -7.00
CA GLY A 79 -7.67 -8.52 -8.40
C GLY A 79 -8.13 -9.57 -9.40
N VAL A 80 -8.72 -9.10 -10.50
CA VAL A 80 -9.34 -9.88 -11.56
C VAL A 80 -8.63 -9.76 -12.91
N ALA A 81 -7.59 -8.92 -13.03
CA ALA A 81 -6.87 -8.77 -14.29
C ALA A 81 -6.44 -10.13 -14.86
N ASN A 82 -6.64 -10.31 -16.16
CA ASN A 82 -6.12 -11.45 -16.90
C ASN A 82 -4.66 -11.14 -17.28
N ALA A 83 -3.75 -11.45 -16.35
CA ALA A 83 -2.31 -11.25 -16.44
C ALA A 83 -1.57 -12.40 -15.77
N GLU A 84 -0.29 -12.53 -16.10
CA GLU A 84 0.64 -13.42 -15.44
C GLU A 84 1.31 -12.74 -14.24
N PHE A 85 1.63 -13.50 -13.20
CA PHE A 85 2.24 -12.99 -11.97
C PHE A 85 3.43 -13.89 -11.58
N HIS A 86 4.67 -13.48 -11.89
CA HIS A 86 5.86 -14.28 -11.54
C HIS A 86 6.40 -13.99 -10.15
N MET A 87 6.51 -12.71 -9.79
CA MET A 87 7.14 -12.26 -8.54
C MET A 87 6.15 -11.60 -7.57
N SER A 88 4.85 -11.65 -7.89
CA SER A 88 3.80 -11.02 -7.10
C SER A 88 2.50 -11.82 -7.18
N SER A 89 1.38 -11.21 -6.80
CA SER A 89 0.07 -11.85 -6.77
C SER A 89 -1.01 -10.95 -7.37
N ARG A 90 -2.23 -11.47 -7.44
CA ARG A 90 -3.44 -10.70 -7.82
C ARG A 90 -3.68 -9.46 -6.96
N TRP A 91 -2.98 -9.30 -5.83
CA TRP A 91 -3.04 -8.09 -5.01
C TRP A 91 -2.28 -6.89 -5.60
N LEU A 92 -1.66 -7.02 -6.79
CA LEU A 92 -1.21 -5.86 -7.55
C LEU A 92 -2.36 -4.90 -7.93
N SER A 93 -3.62 -5.35 -7.88
CA SER A 93 -4.79 -4.48 -8.04
C SER A 93 -4.84 -3.32 -7.05
N MET A 94 -4.32 -3.52 -5.82
CA MET A 94 -4.21 -2.47 -4.79
C MET A 94 -2.82 -1.80 -4.73
N ASN A 95 -1.86 -2.20 -5.59
CA ASN A 95 -0.57 -1.54 -5.74
C ASN A 95 -0.72 -0.30 -6.65
N ILE A 96 -1.42 0.69 -6.13
CA ILE A 96 -1.94 1.86 -6.84
C ILE A 96 -1.09 3.10 -6.61
N LEU A 97 -1.26 4.11 -7.47
CA LEU A 97 -0.62 5.41 -7.30
C LEU A 97 -1.66 6.48 -6.94
N MET A 98 -1.61 7.01 -5.73
CA MET A 98 -2.37 8.21 -5.36
C MET A 98 -1.73 9.45 -5.99
N ILE A 99 -2.50 10.22 -6.76
CA ILE A 99 -2.07 11.52 -7.30
C ILE A 99 -2.27 12.62 -6.25
N ASP A 100 -3.40 12.57 -5.55
CA ASP A 100 -3.75 13.41 -4.40
C ASP A 100 -4.75 12.66 -3.51
N GLN A 101 -5.41 13.35 -2.57
CA GLN A 101 -6.37 12.73 -1.65
C GLN A 101 -7.66 12.23 -2.32
N GLU A 102 -7.93 12.61 -3.58
CA GLU A 102 -9.15 12.25 -4.29
C GLU A 102 -8.89 11.36 -5.51
N ARG A 103 -7.74 11.50 -6.17
CA ARG A 103 -7.45 10.83 -7.45
C ARG A 103 -6.47 9.68 -7.29
N VAL A 104 -6.86 8.51 -7.77
CA VAL A 104 -6.08 7.27 -7.74
C VAL A 104 -5.86 6.74 -9.14
N VAL A 105 -4.63 6.40 -9.51
CA VAL A 105 -4.35 5.66 -10.75
C VAL A 105 -4.49 4.17 -10.47
N VAL A 106 -5.25 3.48 -11.32
CA VAL A 106 -5.53 2.04 -11.19
C VAL A 106 -5.54 1.39 -12.57
N GLU A 107 -5.15 0.11 -12.61
CA GLU A 107 -5.22 -0.69 -13.83
C GLU A 107 -6.67 -0.81 -14.33
N LYS A 108 -6.90 -0.61 -15.63
CA LYS A 108 -8.23 -0.44 -16.22
C LYS A 108 -9.11 -1.70 -16.24
N SER A 109 -8.53 -2.89 -16.24
CA SER A 109 -9.23 -4.18 -16.21
C SER A 109 -9.63 -4.65 -14.81
N GLU A 110 -9.13 -3.98 -13.75
CA GLU A 110 -9.49 -4.26 -12.35
C GLU A 110 -10.85 -3.67 -11.96
N GLU A 111 -11.92 -4.05 -12.67
CA GLU A 111 -13.28 -3.49 -12.52
C GLU A 111 -13.81 -3.48 -11.07
N PRO A 112 -13.68 -4.55 -10.26
CA PRO A 112 -14.12 -4.53 -8.87
C PRO A 112 -13.37 -3.51 -8.04
N THR A 113 -12.05 -3.40 -8.25
CA THR A 113 -11.20 -2.43 -7.54
C THR A 113 -11.55 -1.00 -7.93
N ILE A 114 -11.82 -0.76 -9.22
CA ILE A 114 -12.29 0.54 -9.73
C ILE A 114 -13.63 0.91 -9.08
N LYS A 115 -14.57 -0.03 -9.01
CA LYS A 115 -15.88 0.19 -8.38
C LYS A 115 -15.72 0.52 -6.89
N PHE A 116 -14.92 -0.27 -6.18
CA PHE A 116 -14.60 -0.05 -4.78
C PHE A 116 -14.04 1.36 -4.54
N PHE A 117 -13.07 1.81 -5.35
CA PHE A 117 -12.53 3.17 -5.22
C PHE A 117 -13.59 4.25 -5.41
N LYS A 118 -14.52 4.09 -6.35
CA LYS A 118 -15.64 5.01 -6.53
C LYS A 118 -16.57 5.02 -5.31
N GLU A 119 -16.89 3.85 -4.76
CA GLU A 119 -17.77 3.71 -3.58
C GLU A 119 -17.18 4.40 -2.34
N ILE A 120 -15.86 4.34 -2.17
CA ILE A 120 -15.17 4.99 -1.05
C ILE A 120 -14.83 6.47 -1.32
N GLY A 121 -15.34 7.05 -2.42
CA GLY A 121 -15.23 8.48 -2.74
C GLY A 121 -14.00 8.91 -3.53
N LEU A 122 -13.16 7.96 -4.00
CA LEU A 122 -12.03 8.27 -4.86
C LEU A 122 -12.45 8.38 -6.34
N LYS A 123 -11.59 9.01 -7.14
CA LYS A 123 -11.74 9.27 -8.57
C LYS A 123 -10.67 8.47 -9.35
N PRO A 124 -11.00 7.26 -9.83
CA PRO A 124 -10.05 6.43 -10.58
C PRO A 124 -9.62 7.05 -11.90
N ILE A 125 -8.32 7.07 -12.16
CA ILE A 125 -7.67 7.35 -13.45
C ILE A 125 -7.21 5.99 -13.99
N LEU A 126 -7.83 5.56 -15.08
CA LEU A 126 -7.62 4.22 -15.61
C LEU A 126 -6.41 4.18 -16.55
N VAL A 127 -5.54 3.19 -16.36
CA VAL A 127 -4.37 2.96 -17.23
C VAL A 127 -4.34 1.50 -17.67
N ASP A 128 -3.98 1.27 -18.93
CA ASP A 128 -3.69 -0.08 -19.42
C ASP A 128 -2.29 -0.49 -18.92
N PHE A 129 -2.25 -1.31 -17.87
CA PHE A 129 -1.01 -1.58 -17.16
C PHE A 129 -0.80 -3.06 -16.79
N LYS A 130 -1.79 -3.91 -17.03
CA LYS A 130 -1.76 -5.32 -16.60
C LYS A 130 -0.57 -6.11 -17.15
N ASP A 131 -0.08 -5.76 -18.34
CA ASP A 131 1.05 -6.45 -18.98
C ASP A 131 2.37 -6.20 -18.24
N HIS A 132 2.43 -5.20 -17.34
CA HIS A 132 3.56 -4.99 -16.45
C HIS A 132 3.54 -5.92 -15.22
N TYR A 133 2.39 -6.47 -14.84
CA TYR A 133 2.26 -7.30 -13.62
C TYR A 133 3.17 -8.53 -13.64
N VAL A 134 3.51 -9.05 -14.83
CA VAL A 134 4.44 -10.15 -15.01
C VAL A 134 5.83 -9.86 -14.42
N PHE A 135 6.23 -8.58 -14.39
CA PHE A 135 7.49 -8.11 -13.79
C PHE A 135 7.40 -7.85 -12.28
N GLY A 136 6.28 -8.20 -11.63
CA GLY A 136 6.13 -8.20 -10.17
C GLY A 136 5.68 -6.88 -9.54
N GLY A 137 5.35 -5.87 -10.33
CA GLY A 137 4.97 -4.54 -9.84
C GLY A 137 3.64 -4.04 -10.39
N GLY A 138 2.89 -3.33 -9.56
CA GLY A 138 1.80 -2.46 -10.00
C GLY A 138 2.29 -1.04 -10.19
N LEU A 139 1.37 -0.08 -10.15
CA LEU A 139 1.66 1.33 -10.42
C LEU A 139 2.58 1.96 -9.37
N HIS A 140 2.43 1.57 -8.10
CA HIS A 140 3.32 2.04 -7.03
C HIS A 140 4.75 1.52 -7.21
N CYS A 141 4.92 0.21 -7.45
CA CYS A 141 6.24 -0.39 -7.70
C CYS A 141 6.96 0.23 -8.90
N ALA A 142 6.22 0.67 -9.92
CA ALA A 142 6.77 1.23 -11.15
C ALA A 142 7.11 2.73 -11.05
N THR A 143 6.86 3.37 -9.90
CA THR A 143 7.04 4.82 -9.74
C THR A 143 7.75 5.18 -8.43
N CYS A 144 8.26 6.40 -8.36
CA CYS A 144 8.83 6.98 -7.15
C CYS A 144 8.46 8.46 -7.09
N ASP A 145 7.71 8.85 -6.09
CA ASP A 145 7.18 10.20 -5.91
C ASP A 145 8.24 11.14 -5.30
N VAL A 146 8.99 11.82 -6.16
CA VAL A 146 10.05 12.75 -5.75
C VAL A 146 9.50 14.02 -5.08
N ARG A 147 8.29 14.46 -5.46
CA ARG A 147 7.70 15.69 -4.94
C ARG A 147 6.17 15.62 -4.87
N ARG A 148 5.64 15.87 -3.68
CA ARG A 148 4.22 16.15 -3.43
C ARG A 148 4.08 17.52 -2.77
N ARG A 149 2.99 18.24 -3.07
CA ARG A 149 2.71 19.54 -2.46
C ARG A 149 2.08 19.32 -1.07
N GLY A 150 2.76 19.77 -0.02
CA GLY A 150 2.32 19.61 1.36
C GLY A 150 3.40 20.07 2.35
N MET A 151 3.16 19.82 3.64
CA MET A 151 4.10 20.05 4.73
C MET A 151 4.21 18.77 5.57
N LEU A 152 5.26 18.65 6.39
CA LEU A 152 5.36 17.59 7.38
C LEU A 152 4.25 17.72 8.43
N LYS A 153 3.52 16.63 8.70
CA LYS A 153 2.44 16.53 9.69
C LYS A 153 2.50 15.19 10.42
N SER A 154 1.92 15.12 11.62
CA SER A 154 1.58 13.85 12.27
C SER A 154 0.13 13.47 11.92
N TYR A 155 -0.08 12.19 11.64
CA TYR A 155 -1.41 11.59 11.41
C TYR A 155 -1.78 10.57 12.49
N PHE A 156 -1.03 10.59 13.60
CA PHE A 156 -1.18 9.79 14.80
C PHE A 156 -0.85 10.64 16.03
#